data_AF-A0ABC8UJ49-F1
#
_entry.id   AF-A0ABC8UJ49-F1
#
_cell.length_a   1.000
_cell.length_b   1.000
_cell.length_c   1.000
_cell.angle_alpha   90.00
_cell.angle_beta   90.00
_cell.angle_gamma   90.00
#
_symmetry.space_group_name_H-M   'P 1'
#
loop_
_entity.id
_entity.type
_entity.pdbx_description
1 polymer ?
#
loop_
_entity_poly.entity_id
_entity_poly.type
_entity_poly.pdbx_seq_one_letter_code
_entity_poly.pdbx_strand_id
1 'polypeptide(L)'
;MELMIAAGKAVPQLQLEHGLAVDRVYTGSFMTSLDMAGFSISVMKADQTILQHLDAPTKAPYWPVGVDGSRPPAKVPVPVPPSCLPKRDEV
;
A
#
# COMPACT_ATOMS: atom_id res chain seq x y z
N MET A 1 -1.88 12.84 -13.52
CA MET A 1 -0.42 12.83 -13.29
C MET A 1 -0.09 13.01 -11.80
N GLU A 2 -0.84 13.88 -11.15
CA GLU A 2 -0.81 14.32 -9.76
C GLU A 2 -0.93 13.16 -8.76
N LEU A 3 -1.82 12.19 -9.00
CA LEU A 3 -1.97 11.01 -8.13
C LEU A 3 -0.70 10.16 -8.05
N MET A 4 0.07 10.07 -9.15
CA MET A 4 1.34 9.33 -9.15
C MET A 4 2.44 10.10 -8.40
N ILE A 5 2.44 11.43 -8.47
CA ILE A 5 3.34 12.28 -7.68
C ILE A 5 3.00 12.17 -6.19
N ALA A 6 1.71 12.22 -5.84
CA ALA A 6 1.24 12.05 -4.46
C ALA A 6 1.63 10.68 -3.90
N ALA A 7 1.36 9.59 -4.63
CA ALA A 7 1.76 8.24 -4.23
C ALA A 7 3.30 8.10 -4.12
N GLY A 8 4.04 8.68 -5.08
CA GLY A 8 5.50 8.66 -5.10
C GLY A 8 6.15 9.41 -3.93
N LYS A 9 5.45 10.36 -3.31
CA LYS A 9 5.89 11.04 -2.07
C LYS A 9 5.39 10.34 -0.81
N ALA A 10 4.12 9.94 -0.79
CA ALA A 10 3.49 9.36 0.39
C ALA A 10 4.12 8.03 0.80
N VAL A 11 4.46 7.16 -0.15
CA VAL A 11 5.02 5.83 0.16
C VAL A 11 6.39 5.94 0.84
N PRO A 12 7.38 6.70 0.32
CA PRO A 12 8.65 6.90 1.02
C PRO A 12 8.49 7.55 2.40
N GLN A 13 7.57 8.51 2.58
CA GLN A 13 7.31 9.12 3.89
C GLN A 13 6.80 8.08 4.90
N LEU A 14 5.83 7.24 4.50
CA LEU A 14 5.34 6.14 5.33
C LEU A 14 6.45 5.14 5.70
N GLN A 15 7.34 4.82 4.75
CA GLN A 15 8.43 3.87 4.98
C GLN A 15 9.56 4.44 5.84
N LEU A 16 10.05 5.64 5.55
CA LEU A 16 11.24 6.23 6.16
C LEU A 16 10.93 6.97 7.45
N GLU A 17 9.86 7.76 7.47
CA GLU A 17 9.54 8.63 8.62
C GLU A 17 8.67 7.89 9.65
N HIS A 18 7.82 6.97 9.19
CA HIS A 18 6.90 6.22 10.05
C HIS A 18 7.29 4.74 10.22
N GLY A 19 8.33 4.25 9.54
CA GLY A 19 8.82 2.87 9.69
C GLY A 19 7.83 1.80 9.25
N LEU A 20 6.88 2.13 8.38
CA LEU A 20 5.83 1.20 7.94
C LEU A 20 6.29 0.37 6.74
N ALA A 21 6.12 -0.94 6.81
CA ALA A 21 6.24 -1.80 5.63
C ALA A 21 4.99 -1.63 4.75
N VAL A 22 5.18 -1.34 3.46
CA VAL A 22 4.11 -1.10 2.51
C VAL A 22 4.06 -2.26 1.50
N ASP A 23 3.09 -3.16 1.67
CA ASP A 23 2.94 -4.34 0.81
C ASP A 23 2.19 -4.05 -0.50
N ARG A 24 1.13 -3.23 -0.41
CA ARG A 24 0.21 -2.94 -1.52
C ARG A 24 0.00 -1.43 -1.62
N VAL A 25 0.07 -0.92 -2.86
CA VAL A 25 -0.25 0.47 -3.20
C VAL A 25 -1.28 0.45 -4.32
N TYR A 26 -2.40 1.11 -4.09
CA TYR A 26 -3.46 1.28 -5.07
C TYR A 26 -3.61 2.77 -5.37
N THR A 27 -3.53 3.12 -6.66
CA THR A 27 -3.66 4.50 -7.12
C THR A 27 -4.68 4.54 -8.24
N GLY A 28 -5.69 5.40 -8.12
CA GLY A 28 -6.77 5.52 -9.09
C GLY A 28 -7.97 6.25 -8.52
N SER A 29 -9.02 6.36 -9.32
CA SER A 29 -10.29 6.97 -8.93
C SER A 29 -11.21 5.91 -8.32
N PHE A 30 -11.10 5.70 -7.00
CA PHE A 30 -11.90 4.71 -6.29
C PHE A 30 -13.19 5.29 -5.68
N MET A 31 -13.11 6.50 -5.14
CA MET A 31 -14.25 7.23 -4.56
C MET A 31 -14.07 8.71 -4.89
N THR A 32 -15.01 9.29 -5.67
CA THR A 32 -14.92 10.65 -6.18
C THR A 32 -16.06 11.53 -5.64
N SER A 33 -15.83 12.84 -5.60
CA SER A 33 -16.82 13.85 -5.20
C SER A 33 -17.12 14.77 -6.37
N LEU A 34 -17.86 14.25 -7.36
CA LEU A 34 -18.13 14.94 -8.64
C LEU A 34 -16.82 15.47 -9.26
N ASP A 35 -16.74 16.78 -9.52
CA ASP A 35 -15.62 17.45 -10.17
C ASP A 35 -14.64 18.12 -9.18
N MET A 36 -14.63 17.70 -7.92
CA MET A 36 -13.70 18.24 -6.93
C MET A 36 -12.24 17.96 -7.32
N ALA A 37 -11.43 19.01 -7.40
CA ALA A 37 -9.98 18.90 -7.55
C ALA A 37 -9.33 18.54 -6.20
N GLY A 38 -9.18 17.25 -5.93
CA GLY A 38 -8.50 16.76 -4.73
C GLY A 38 -8.26 15.26 -4.76
N PHE A 39 -7.62 14.76 -3.70
CA PHE A 39 -7.39 13.33 -3.49
C PHE A 39 -7.47 13.00 -2.00
N SER A 40 -7.67 11.73 -1.69
CA SER A 40 -7.56 11.19 -0.34
C SER A 40 -6.48 10.11 -0.30
N ILE A 41 -5.83 9.97 0.86
CA ILE A 41 -4.90 8.87 1.14
C ILE A 41 -5.53 8.04 2.25
N SER A 42 -5.64 6.74 2.02
CA SER A 42 -6.12 5.77 3.02
C SER A 42 -4.99 4.78 3.32
N VAL A 43 -4.72 4.59 4.60
CA VAL A 43 -3.71 3.63 5.09
C VAL A 43 -4.43 2.58 5.94
N MET A 44 -4.19 1.30 5.67
CA MET A 44 -4.80 0.19 6.38
C MET A 44 -3.70 -0.76 6.86
N LYS A 45 -3.73 -1.11 8.15
CA LYS A 45 -2.92 -2.21 8.67
C LYS A 45 -3.41 -3.51 8.02
N ALA A 46 -2.54 -4.18 7.28
CA ALA A 46 -2.82 -5.46 6.67
C ALA A 46 -2.06 -6.57 7.39
N ASP A 47 -2.72 -7.71 7.57
CA ASP A 47 -2.08 -8.99 7.86
C ASP A 47 -2.10 -9.87 6.60
N GLN A 48 -1.50 -11.06 6.69
CA GLN A 48 -1.44 -11.97 5.55
C GLN A 48 -2.82 -12.38 5.03
N THR A 49 -3.82 -12.49 5.92
CA THR A 49 -5.20 -12.87 5.58
C THR A 49 -5.89 -11.76 4.79
N ILE A 50 -5.73 -10.50 5.22
CA ILE A 50 -6.24 -9.32 4.51
C ILE A 50 -5.59 -9.22 3.13
N LEU A 51 -4.27 -9.42 3.03
CA LEU A 51 -3.58 -9.40 1.74
C LEU A 51 -4.13 -10.48 0.79
N GLN A 52 -4.36 -11.70 1.29
CA GLN A 52 -4.97 -12.77 0.51
C GLN A 52 -6.38 -12.42 0.01
N HIS A 53 -7.21 -11.79 0.86
CA HIS A 53 -8.54 -11.34 0.44
C HIS A 53 -8.49 -10.21 -0.59
N LEU A 54 -7.55 -9.27 -0.45
CA LEU A 54 -7.36 -8.18 -1.42
C LEU A 54 -6.89 -8.69 -2.78
N ASP A 55 -6.09 -9.75 -2.80
CA ASP A 55 -5.55 -10.36 -4.00
C ASP A 55 -6.51 -11.40 -4.64
N ALA A 56 -7.60 -11.75 -3.97
CA ALA A 56 -8.54 -12.74 -4.47
C ALA A 56 -9.25 -12.26 -5.75
N PRO A 57 -9.53 -13.16 -6.71
CA PRO A 57 -10.18 -12.80 -7.96
C PRO A 57 -11.58 -12.23 -7.71
N THR A 58 -11.90 -11.12 -8.39
CA THR A 58 -13.19 -10.46 -8.29
C THR A 58 -13.69 -9.98 -9.65
N LYS A 59 -15.01 -9.87 -9.77
CA LYS A 59 -15.69 -9.32 -10.96
C LYS A 59 -15.99 -7.83 -10.81
N ALA A 60 -15.53 -7.20 -9.74
CA ALA A 60 -15.77 -5.78 -9.49
C ALA A 60 -15.03 -4.92 -10.54
N PRO A 61 -15.74 -4.08 -11.32
CA PRO A 61 -15.21 -3.47 -12.54
C PRO A 61 -14.06 -2.47 -12.33
N TYR A 62 -13.99 -1.86 -11.14
CA TYR A 62 -12.98 -0.85 -10.79
C TYR A 62 -12.02 -1.33 -9.70
N TRP A 63 -12.06 -2.62 -9.34
CA TRP A 63 -11.07 -3.16 -8.42
C TRP A 63 -9.71 -3.22 -9.12
N PRO A 64 -8.64 -2.66 -8.53
CA PRO A 64 -7.33 -2.54 -9.17
C PRO A 64 -6.58 -3.89 -9.28
N VAL A 65 -7.28 -5.01 -9.09
CA VAL A 65 -6.73 -6.35 -8.97
C VAL A 65 -7.48 -7.22 -9.98
N GLY A 66 -6.82 -7.53 -11.09
CA GLY A 66 -7.42 -8.16 -12.26
C GLY A 66 -6.59 -9.26 -12.90
N VAL A 67 -5.57 -9.79 -12.22
CA VAL A 67 -4.79 -10.93 -12.74
C VAL A 67 -4.42 -11.87 -11.60
N ASP A 68 -4.64 -13.17 -11.81
CA ASP A 68 -4.12 -14.23 -10.94
C ASP A 68 -2.58 -14.14 -10.91
N GLY A 69 -1.97 -14.09 -9.71
CA GLY A 69 -0.52 -14.15 -9.57
C GLY A 69 0.05 -13.55 -8.29
N SER A 70 1.24 -14.01 -7.90
CA SER A 70 2.02 -13.43 -6.81
C SER A 70 2.47 -12.02 -7.22
N ARG A 71 1.83 -11.00 -6.63
CA ARG A 71 2.20 -9.61 -6.87
C ARG A 71 3.41 -9.28 -5.98
N PRO A 72 4.56 -8.90 -6.57
CA PRO A 72 5.71 -8.51 -5.78
C PRO A 72 5.34 -7.35 -4.86
N PRO A 73 5.95 -7.25 -3.66
CA PRO A 73 5.77 -6.09 -2.81
C PRO A 73 6.10 -4.83 -3.60
N ALA A 74 5.48 -3.70 -3.24
CA ALA A 74 5.73 -2.43 -3.91
C ALA A 74 7.25 -2.14 -3.91
N LYS A 75 7.92 -2.41 -5.03
CA LYS A 75 9.36 -2.15 -5.22
C LYS A 75 9.54 -0.66 -5.45
N VAL A 76 9.33 0.14 -4.41
CA VAL A 76 9.92 1.46 -4.34
C VAL A 76 11.36 1.25 -3.85
N PRO A 77 12.39 1.79 -4.49
CA PRO A 77 13.77 1.64 -4.06
C PRO A 77 13.98 2.44 -2.77
N VAL A 78 13.57 1.86 -1.65
CA VAL A 78 13.77 2.46 -0.33
C VAL A 78 14.50 1.42 0.51
N PRO A 79 15.63 1.77 1.15
CA PRO A 79 16.28 0.89 2.11
C PRO A 79 15.29 0.69 3.26
N VAL A 80 14.72 -0.51 3.35
CA VAL A 80 13.94 -0.91 4.53
C VAL A 80 14.91 -0.84 5.72
N PRO A 81 14.70 0.02 6.73
CA PRO A 81 15.50 -0.06 7.93
C PRO A 81 15.24 -1.44 8.57
N PRO A 82 16.28 -2.14 9.05
CA PRO A 82 16.08 -3.42 9.72
C PRO A 82 15.08 -3.20 10.86
N SER A 83 14.02 -4.00 10.86
CA SER A 83 13.01 -4.00 11.91
C SER A 83 13.71 -4.15 13.26
N CYS A 84 13.74 -3.08 14.05
CA CYS A 84 14.12 -3.13 15.46
C CYS A 84 13.03 -3.86 16.24
N LEU A 85 13.05 -5.19 16.18
CA LEU A 85 12.45 -6.01 17.21
C LEU A 85 13.47 -6.05 18.37
N PRO A 86 13.16 -5.50 19.56
CA PRO A 86 13.95 -5.87 20.73
C PRO A 86 13.78 -7.37 20.94
N LYS A 87 14.89 -8.11 20.87
CA LYS A 87 14.94 -9.50 21.32
C LYS A 87 14.38 -9.52 22.74
N ARG A 88 13.26 -10.24 22.93
CA ARG A 88 12.87 -10.71 24.26
C ARG A 88 13.90 -11.77 24.63
N ASP A 89 14.94 -11.35 25.34
CA ASP A 89 15.75 -12.26 26.12
C ASP A 89 14.86 -12.75 27.27
N GLU A 90 14.46 -14.02 27.22
CA GLU A 90 13.83 -14.70 28.35
C GLU A 90 14.86 -15.69 28.91
N VAL A 91 15.24 -15.45 30.17
CA VAL A 91 16.07 -16.28 31.04
C VAL A 91 15.18 -17.30 31.74
#